data_AF-A0A0C1PNG2-F1
#
_entry.id   AF-A0A0C1PNG2-F1
#
_cell.length_a   1.000
_cell.length_b   1.000
_cell.length_c   1.000
_cell.angle_alpha   90.00
_cell.angle_beta   90.00
_cell.angle_gamma   90.00
#
_symmetry.space_group_name_H-M   'P 1'
#
loop_
_entity.id
_entity.type
_entity.pdbx_description
1 polymer ?
#
loop_
_entity_poly.entity_id
_entity_poly.type
_entity_poly.pdbx_seq_one_letter_code
_entity_poly.pdbx_strand_id
1 'polypeptide(L)'
;MGRGFIIKYSNIQGFIYKASQLLSNKLMIIFVLLAAFIVIITGYFLIRNSSHNDKVNRRLKSNHKKVGTWLICLGIIFIGLFFFIYKYVKKAAINPNEIIRTNKVNFSATGTIDNIDQSNGNYVYEIKFNGKNRNQTIYVSMFDKPVSTNVKPPIHPFSGTVIEQPVITKATVGNKVTLKSYKYAFKYTNHDKLDSNDSYFNNQLKLLNENYVNGVVTQK
;
A
#
# COMPACT_ATOMS: atom_id res chain seq x y z
N MET A 1 14.13 -9.89 5.44
CA MET A 1 13.50 -8.68 4.85
C MET A 1 14.06 -8.48 3.44
N GLY A 2 13.18 -8.45 2.43
CA GLY A 2 13.57 -8.35 1.03
C GLY A 2 14.31 -7.04 0.71
N ARG A 3 15.31 -7.13 -0.17
CA ARG A 3 16.03 -5.97 -0.70
C ARG A 3 15.10 -5.26 -1.68
N GLY A 4 14.80 -3.98 -1.44
CA GLY A 4 14.00 -3.17 -2.36
C GLY A 4 14.90 -2.47 -3.37
N PHE A 5 14.59 -2.61 -4.66
CA PHE A 5 15.18 -1.78 -5.71
C PHE A 5 14.30 -0.55 -5.93
N ILE A 6 14.94 0.61 -6.00
CA ILE A 6 14.29 1.86 -6.40
C ILE A 6 14.13 1.82 -7.92
N ILE A 7 12.90 2.00 -8.40
CA ILE A 7 12.53 1.92 -9.80
C ILE A 7 11.75 3.17 -10.22
N LYS A 8 11.63 3.40 -11.53
CA LYS A 8 10.77 4.44 -12.07
C LYS A 8 9.40 3.86 -12.37
N TYR A 9 8.34 4.51 -11.91
CA TYR A 9 6.97 4.15 -12.24
C TYR A 9 6.72 4.43 -13.73
N SER A 10 6.26 3.42 -14.47
CA SER A 10 5.97 3.55 -15.90
C SER A 10 4.76 4.46 -16.14
N ASN A 11 4.71 5.13 -17.31
CA ASN A 11 3.55 5.92 -17.73
C ASN A 11 2.27 5.08 -17.78
N ILE A 12 2.37 3.81 -18.20
CA ILE A 12 1.22 2.88 -18.26
C ILE A 12 0.72 2.56 -16.86
N GLN A 13 1.65 2.26 -15.93
CA GLN A 13 1.29 2.06 -14.53
C GLN A 13 0.65 3.34 -13.98
N GLY A 14 1.18 4.52 -14.34
CA GLY A 14 0.68 5.84 -13.94
C GLY A 14 -0.76 6.05 -14.35
N PHE A 15 -1.05 5.72 -15.60
CA PHE A 15 -2.39 5.77 -16.15
C PHE A 15 -3.34 4.80 -15.44
N ILE A 16 -2.94 3.53 -15.25
CA ILE A 16 -3.76 2.51 -14.57
C ILE A 16 -4.07 2.93 -13.13
N TYR A 17 -3.09 3.46 -12.40
CA TYR A 17 -3.29 3.98 -11.05
C TYR A 17 -4.28 5.15 -11.02
N LYS A 18 -4.10 6.16 -11.88
CA LYS A 18 -5.03 7.30 -11.97
C LYS A 18 -6.44 6.85 -12.38
N ALA A 19 -6.56 5.95 -13.35
CA ALA A 19 -7.82 5.35 -13.75
C ALA A 19 -8.48 4.61 -12.57
N SER A 20 -7.70 3.88 -11.75
CA SER A 20 -8.20 3.20 -10.57
C SER A 20 -8.68 4.14 -9.46
N GLN A 21 -8.11 5.35 -9.36
CA GLN A 21 -8.53 6.38 -8.41
C GLN A 21 -9.83 7.05 -8.87
N LEU A 22 -9.94 7.35 -10.17
CA LEU A 22 -11.18 7.86 -10.78
C LEU A 22 -12.30 6.82 -10.68
N LEU A 23 -11.98 5.54 -10.82
CA LEU A 23 -12.89 4.43 -10.54
C LEU A 23 -12.95 4.14 -9.03
N SER A 24 -13.28 5.14 -8.23
CA SER A 24 -13.57 4.93 -6.81
C SER A 24 -14.90 4.19 -6.63
N ASN A 25 -15.07 3.47 -5.52
CA ASN A 25 -16.35 2.78 -5.22
C ASN A 25 -17.55 3.74 -5.29
N LYS A 26 -17.37 5.02 -4.94
CA LYS A 26 -18.45 6.04 -5.00
C LYS A 26 -18.85 6.37 -6.44
N LEU A 27 -17.87 6.60 -7.32
CA LEU A 27 -18.14 6.89 -8.74
C LEU A 27 -18.70 5.67 -9.48
N MET A 28 -18.29 4.46 -9.08
CA MET A 28 -18.88 3.23 -9.58
C MET A 28 -20.37 3.12 -9.21
N ILE A 29 -20.73 3.36 -7.95
CA ILE A 29 -22.13 3.32 -7.50
C ILE A 29 -22.98 4.31 -8.31
N ILE A 30 -22.47 5.53 -8.52
CA ILE A 30 -23.16 6.55 -9.32
C ILE A 30 -23.35 6.07 -10.77
N PHE A 31 -22.32 5.48 -11.38
CA PHE A 31 -22.40 4.99 -12.76
C PHE A 31 -23.41 3.83 -12.93
N VAL A 32 -23.44 2.91 -11.97
CA VAL A 32 -24.40 1.79 -11.96
C VAL A 32 -25.83 2.29 -11.76
N LEU A 33 -26.05 3.25 -10.85
CA LEU A 33 -27.37 3.88 -10.64
C LEU A 33 -27.84 4.64 -11.89
N LEU A 34 -26.94 5.37 -12.55
CA LEU A 34 -27.24 6.07 -13.80
C LEU A 34 -27.63 5.09 -14.92
N ALA A 35 -26.88 4.00 -15.07
CA ALA A 35 -27.17 2.97 -16.08
C ALA A 35 -28.52 2.27 -15.81
N ALA A 36 -28.80 1.93 -14.54
CA ALA A 36 -30.09 1.36 -14.15
C ALA A 36 -31.25 2.33 -14.43
N PHE A 37 -31.06 3.62 -14.15
CA PHE A 37 -32.04 4.66 -14.42
C PHE A 37 -32.34 4.82 -15.92
N ILE A 38 -31.30 4.81 -16.78
CA ILE A 38 -31.46 4.86 -18.24
C ILE A 38 -32.24 3.64 -18.74
N VAL A 39 -31.95 2.44 -18.21
CA VAL A 39 -32.67 1.21 -18.58
C VAL A 39 -34.15 1.31 -18.17
N ILE A 40 -34.45 1.82 -16.97
CA ILE A 40 -35.83 2.00 -16.48
C ILE A 40 -36.59 3.02 -17.34
N ILE A 41 -36.00 4.18 -17.63
CA ILE A 41 -36.64 5.22 -18.47
C ILE A 41 -36.87 4.70 -19.88
N THR A 42 -35.86 4.08 -20.49
CA THR A 42 -35.96 3.56 -21.86
C THR A 42 -37.00 2.45 -21.94
N GLY A 43 -37.01 1.54 -20.96
CA GLY A 43 -38.03 0.51 -20.83
C GLY A 43 -39.45 1.09 -20.67
N TYR A 44 -39.61 2.07 -19.80
CA TYR A 44 -40.89 2.76 -19.59
C TYR A 44 -41.39 3.47 -20.85
N PHE A 45 -40.53 4.22 -21.55
CA PHE A 45 -40.89 4.90 -22.80
C PHE A 45 -41.26 3.93 -23.92
N LEU A 46 -40.52 2.82 -24.05
CA LEU A 46 -40.83 1.78 -25.04
C LEU A 46 -42.16 1.09 -24.76
N ILE A 47 -42.48 0.80 -23.50
CA ILE A 47 -43.75 0.19 -23.08
C ILE A 47 -44.90 1.18 -23.27
N ARG A 48 -44.74 2.44 -22.83
CA ARG A 48 -45.77 3.49 -22.94
C ARG A 48 -46.09 3.85 -24.39
N ASN A 49 -45.08 4.04 -25.25
CA ASN A 49 -45.30 4.29 -26.68
C ASN A 49 -45.93 3.09 -27.41
N SER A 50 -45.68 1.87 -26.94
CA SER A 50 -46.34 0.66 -27.48
C SER A 50 -47.82 0.55 -27.07
N SER A 51 -48.29 1.32 -26.07
CA SER A 51 -49.65 1.25 -25.54
C SER A 51 -50.59 2.35 -26.06
N HIS A 52 -50.07 3.43 -26.66
CA HIS A 52 -50.89 4.51 -27.25
C HIS A 52 -51.10 4.40 -28.75
N ASN A 53 -50.37 3.49 -29.42
CA ASN A 53 -50.44 3.27 -30.86
C ASN A 53 -51.09 1.92 -31.19
N ASP A 54 -52.39 1.77 -30.89
CA ASP A 54 -53.16 0.55 -31.21
C ASP A 54 -53.50 0.40 -32.70
N LYS A 55 -53.11 1.36 -33.54
CA LYS A 55 -53.26 1.30 -35.01
C LYS A 55 -51.96 1.03 -35.78
N VAL A 56 -50.86 0.70 -35.10
CA VAL A 56 -49.58 0.43 -35.79
C VAL A 56 -49.43 -1.06 -36.09
N ASN A 57 -49.17 -1.34 -37.37
CA ASN A 57 -48.99 -2.65 -38.00
C ASN A 57 -48.24 -3.66 -37.09
N ARG A 58 -48.78 -4.86 -36.88
CA ARG A 58 -48.24 -5.87 -35.93
C ARG A 58 -46.74 -6.16 -36.13
N ARG A 59 -46.24 -6.03 -37.37
CA ARG A 59 -44.81 -6.17 -37.71
C ARG A 59 -43.93 -5.04 -37.13
N LEU A 60 -44.38 -3.79 -37.17
CA LEU A 60 -43.66 -2.64 -36.58
C LEU A 60 -43.61 -2.72 -35.06
N LYS A 61 -44.73 -3.10 -34.40
CA LYS A 61 -44.81 -3.31 -32.94
C LYS A 61 -43.87 -4.43 -32.48
N SER A 62 -43.73 -5.51 -33.26
CA SER A 62 -42.79 -6.61 -33.00
C SER A 62 -41.33 -6.17 -33.16
N ASN A 63 -41.00 -5.41 -34.21
CA ASN A 63 -39.64 -4.92 -34.44
C ASN A 63 -39.18 -3.92 -33.36
N HIS A 64 -40.05 -3.00 -32.91
CA HIS A 64 -39.71 -2.07 -31.82
C HIS A 64 -39.46 -2.78 -30.48
N LYS A 65 -40.23 -3.84 -30.17
CA LYS A 65 -39.97 -4.68 -28.99
C LYS A 65 -38.63 -5.41 -29.09
N LYS A 66 -38.30 -5.98 -30.25
CA LYS A 66 -37.00 -6.66 -30.48
C LYS A 66 -35.81 -5.71 -30.35
N VAL A 67 -35.89 -4.49 -30.90
CA VAL A 67 -34.84 -3.47 -30.77
C VAL A 67 -34.70 -3.02 -29.32
N GLY A 68 -35.81 -2.83 -28.60
CA GLY A 68 -35.81 -2.52 -27.18
C GLY A 68 -35.14 -3.58 -26.31
N THR A 69 -35.47 -4.86 -26.54
CA THR A 69 -34.82 -5.98 -25.84
C THR A 69 -33.33 -6.06 -26.17
N TRP A 70 -32.94 -5.85 -27.43
CA TRP A 70 -31.53 -5.83 -27.83
C TRP A 70 -30.74 -4.71 -27.16
N LEU A 71 -31.30 -3.51 -27.01
CA LEU A 71 -30.68 -2.40 -26.30
C LEU A 71 -30.48 -2.71 -24.80
N ILE A 72 -31.47 -3.35 -24.16
CA ILE A 72 -31.36 -3.79 -22.76
C ILE A 72 -30.27 -4.86 -22.63
N CYS A 73 -30.24 -5.85 -23.53
CA CYS A 73 -29.19 -6.88 -23.55
C CYS A 73 -27.79 -6.28 -23.76
N LEU A 74 -27.64 -5.34 -24.70
CA LEU A 74 -26.38 -4.62 -24.92
C LEU A 74 -25.96 -3.83 -23.67
N GLY A 75 -26.90 -3.16 -22.99
CA GLY A 75 -26.63 -2.45 -21.75
C GLY A 75 -26.12 -3.36 -20.63
N ILE A 76 -26.77 -4.52 -20.43
CA ILE A 76 -26.35 -5.52 -19.44
C ILE A 76 -24.95 -6.07 -19.75
N ILE A 77 -24.67 -6.38 -21.03
CA ILE A 77 -23.34 -6.83 -21.48
C ILE A 77 -22.29 -5.76 -21.20
N PHE A 78 -22.59 -4.50 -21.49
CA PHE A 78 -21.67 -3.38 -21.28
C PHE A 78 -21.36 -3.17 -19.79
N ILE A 79 -22.38 -3.28 -18.92
CA ILE A 79 -22.21 -3.26 -17.46
C ILE A 79 -21.33 -4.41 -17.00
N GLY A 80 -21.56 -5.63 -17.49
CA GLY A 80 -20.75 -6.81 -17.15
C GLY A 80 -19.28 -6.66 -17.56
N LEU A 81 -19.01 -6.22 -18.79
CA LEU A 81 -17.67 -5.90 -19.27
C LEU A 81 -17.00 -4.82 -18.42
N PHE A 82 -17.75 -3.78 -18.04
CA PHE A 82 -17.23 -2.71 -17.20
C PHE A 82 -16.82 -3.21 -15.81
N PHE A 83 -17.62 -4.07 -15.16
CA PHE A 83 -17.24 -4.69 -13.89
C PHE A 83 -15.98 -5.56 -14.01
N PHE A 84 -15.84 -6.29 -15.12
CA PHE A 84 -14.66 -7.12 -15.37
C PHE A 84 -13.39 -6.26 -15.55
N ILE A 85 -13.47 -5.20 -16.38
CA ILE A 85 -12.38 -4.23 -16.58
C ILE A 85 -12.05 -3.53 -15.27
N TYR A 86 -13.04 -3.10 -14.51
CA TYR A 86 -12.86 -2.48 -13.20
C TYR A 86 -12.04 -3.36 -12.25
N LYS A 87 -12.44 -4.62 -12.13
CA LYS A 87 -11.76 -5.60 -11.26
C LYS A 87 -10.31 -5.79 -11.71
N TYR A 88 -10.06 -5.83 -13.02
CA TYR A 88 -8.72 -5.96 -13.57
C TYR A 88 -7.86 -4.71 -13.30
N VAL A 89 -8.40 -3.52 -13.55
CA VAL A 89 -7.72 -2.23 -13.31
C VAL A 89 -7.39 -2.04 -11.84
N LYS A 90 -8.32 -2.35 -10.92
CA LYS A 90 -8.06 -2.29 -9.47
C LYS A 90 -6.98 -3.28 -9.04
N LYS A 91 -6.95 -4.47 -9.62
CA LYS A 91 -5.91 -5.48 -9.32
C LYS A 91 -4.54 -5.09 -9.88
N ALA A 92 -4.51 -4.46 -11.05
CA ALA A 92 -3.28 -4.04 -11.72
C ALA A 92 -2.72 -2.70 -11.18
N ALA A 93 -3.54 -1.91 -10.47
CA ALA A 93 -3.11 -0.64 -9.90
C ALA A 93 -2.15 -0.85 -8.71
N ILE A 94 -0.88 -0.54 -8.94
CA ILE A 94 0.15 -0.58 -7.90
C ILE A 94 0.21 0.78 -7.21
N ASN A 95 0.21 0.81 -5.88
CA ASN A 95 0.33 2.06 -5.13
C ASN A 95 1.71 2.71 -5.36
N PRO A 96 1.80 3.96 -5.85
CA PRO A 96 3.07 4.65 -6.03
C PRO A 96 3.76 5.01 -4.70
N ASN A 97 3.03 5.02 -3.57
CA ASN A 97 3.54 5.44 -2.25
C ASN A 97 4.12 4.26 -1.44
N GLU A 98 4.52 3.18 -2.11
CA GLU A 98 5.17 2.04 -1.46
C GLU A 98 6.55 2.42 -0.91
N ILE A 99 6.69 2.42 0.42
CA ILE A 99 7.96 2.69 1.11
C ILE A 99 8.76 1.37 1.25
N ILE A 100 10.03 1.41 0.85
CA ILE A 100 10.95 0.28 0.93
C ILE A 100 12.23 0.63 1.69
N ARG A 101 12.85 -0.39 2.30
CA ARG A 101 14.19 -0.28 2.89
C ARG A 101 15.24 -0.35 1.78
N THR A 102 16.13 0.64 1.74
CA THR A 102 17.25 0.69 0.79
C THR A 102 18.49 -0.01 1.35
N ASN A 103 19.52 -0.17 0.52
CA ASN A 103 20.82 -0.70 0.97
C ASN A 103 21.74 0.38 1.57
N LYS A 104 21.32 1.66 1.57
CA LYS A 104 22.13 2.75 2.10
C LYS A 104 22.02 2.77 3.62
N VAL A 105 23.17 2.80 4.30
CA VAL A 105 23.22 2.96 5.75
C VAL A 105 22.74 4.38 6.10
N ASN A 106 21.81 4.47 7.05
CA ASN A 106 21.29 5.73 7.57
C ASN A 106 21.95 6.09 8.91
N PHE A 107 22.15 5.08 9.76
CA PHE A 107 22.85 5.22 11.04
C PHE A 107 23.76 4.01 11.26
N SER A 108 24.94 4.28 11.82
CA SER A 108 25.87 3.24 12.24
C SER A 108 26.59 3.69 13.50
N ALA A 109 26.52 2.88 14.55
CA ALA A 109 27.23 3.15 15.80
C ALA A 109 27.79 1.85 16.38
N THR A 110 28.97 1.94 16.98
CA THR A 110 29.53 0.85 17.79
C THR A 110 29.15 1.10 19.25
N GLY A 111 28.65 0.06 19.90
CA GLY A 111 28.30 0.06 21.31
C GLY A 111 28.87 -1.15 22.04
N THR A 112 28.59 -1.20 23.33
CA THR A 112 28.95 -2.31 24.21
C THR A 112 27.69 -2.86 24.84
N ILE A 113 27.58 -4.19 24.92
CA ILE A 113 26.52 -4.85 25.69
C ILE A 113 26.81 -4.62 27.17
N ASP A 114 25.92 -3.90 27.83
CA ASP A 114 26.06 -3.54 29.24
C ASP A 114 25.35 -4.55 30.15
N ASN A 115 24.20 -5.05 29.70
CA ASN A 115 23.42 -6.04 30.42
C ASN A 115 22.70 -6.99 29.45
N ILE A 116 22.45 -8.22 29.91
CA ILE A 116 21.64 -9.22 29.21
C ILE A 116 20.63 -9.73 30.23
N ASP A 117 19.39 -9.28 30.11
CA ASP A 117 18.29 -9.78 30.94
C ASP A 117 17.66 -11.01 30.26
N GLN A 118 17.51 -12.09 31.02
CA GLN A 118 16.88 -13.31 30.57
C GLN A 118 15.57 -13.49 31.34
N SER A 119 14.46 -13.09 30.72
CA SER A 119 13.13 -13.22 31.31
C SER A 119 12.21 -14.00 30.38
N ASN A 120 11.54 -15.03 30.89
CA ASN A 120 10.55 -15.83 30.17
C ASN A 120 11.04 -16.39 28.82
N GLY A 121 12.31 -16.81 28.76
CA GLY A 121 12.93 -17.36 27.54
C GLY A 121 13.29 -16.32 26.48
N ASN A 122 13.10 -15.03 26.77
CA ASN A 122 13.51 -13.92 25.92
C ASN A 122 14.76 -13.25 26.50
N TYR A 123 15.78 -13.11 25.67
CA TYR A 123 16.98 -12.34 26.01
C TYR A 123 16.80 -10.90 25.55
N VAL A 124 16.89 -9.96 26.49
CA VAL A 124 16.86 -8.52 26.24
C VAL A 124 18.26 -7.97 26.47
N TYR A 125 18.84 -7.43 25.42
CA TYR A 125 20.19 -6.88 25.43
C TYR A 125 20.12 -5.38 25.63
N GLU A 126 20.73 -4.89 26.69
CA GLU A 126 20.99 -3.48 26.91
C GLU A 126 22.30 -3.11 26.21
N ILE A 127 22.23 -2.26 25.20
CA ILE A 127 23.41 -1.84 24.42
C ILE A 127 23.61 -0.34 24.61
N LYS A 128 24.77 0.02 25.14
CA LYS A 128 25.20 1.42 25.30
C LYS A 128 26.09 1.84 24.13
N PHE A 129 25.68 2.88 23.43
CA PHE A 129 26.45 3.52 22.38
C PHE A 129 27.13 4.78 22.89
N ASN A 130 28.44 4.85 22.74
CA ASN A 130 29.20 6.08 22.95
C ASN A 130 29.19 6.88 21.64
N GLY A 131 28.11 7.65 21.44
CA GLY A 131 28.04 8.61 20.35
C GLY A 131 28.78 9.91 20.70
N LYS A 132 29.32 10.61 19.69
CA LYS A 132 30.00 11.92 19.88
C LYS A 132 29.13 12.97 20.61
N ASN A 133 27.81 12.86 20.55
CA ASN A 133 26.89 13.88 21.09
C ASN A 133 25.94 13.41 22.20
N ARG A 134 25.68 12.11 22.38
CA ARG A 134 24.91 11.54 23.51
C ARG A 134 25.23 10.06 23.72
N ASN A 135 25.30 9.63 24.98
CA ASN A 135 25.18 8.23 25.33
C ASN A 135 23.74 7.80 25.05
N GLN A 136 23.57 6.76 24.22
CA GLN A 136 22.27 6.19 23.91
C GLN A 136 22.28 4.75 24.38
N THR A 137 21.31 4.41 25.22
CA THR A 137 21.01 3.03 25.59
C THR A 137 19.83 2.57 24.74
N ILE A 138 19.95 1.39 24.14
CA ILE A 138 18.81 0.72 23.52
C ILE A 138 18.60 -0.63 24.19
N TYR A 139 17.36 -1.09 24.15
CA TYR A 139 16.96 -2.42 24.55
C TYR A 139 16.51 -3.16 23.30
N VAL A 140 17.12 -4.31 23.04
CA VAL A 140 16.75 -5.13 21.89
C VAL A 140 16.50 -6.55 22.35
N SER A 141 15.32 -7.07 22.01
CA SER A 141 14.92 -8.43 22.33
C SER A 141 15.31 -9.39 21.21
N MET A 142 15.66 -10.62 21.60
CA MET A 142 15.88 -11.73 20.66
C MET A 142 14.68 -11.98 19.73
N PHE A 143 13.46 -11.72 20.19
CA PHE A 143 12.23 -11.98 19.44
C PHE A 143 11.60 -10.72 18.84
N ASP A 144 12.33 -9.60 18.81
CA ASP A 144 11.83 -8.38 18.20
C ASP A 144 11.50 -8.60 16.72
N LYS A 145 10.30 -8.17 16.35
CA LYS A 145 9.83 -8.23 14.97
C LYS A 145 10.06 -6.88 14.31
N PRO A 146 10.47 -6.87 13.03
CA PRO A 146 10.59 -5.62 12.32
C PRO A 146 9.26 -4.86 12.24
N VAL A 147 9.32 -3.55 12.46
CA VAL A 147 8.21 -2.62 12.28
C VAL A 147 7.83 -2.55 10.80
N SER A 148 6.53 -2.66 10.53
CA SER A 148 5.97 -2.49 9.19
C SER A 148 6.15 -1.05 8.70
N THR A 149 6.41 -0.87 7.41
CA THR A 149 6.50 0.45 6.78
C THR A 149 5.17 1.22 6.77
N ASN A 150 4.04 0.53 7.04
CA ASN A 150 2.70 1.11 7.11
C ASN A 150 2.17 1.27 8.55
N VAL A 151 3.05 1.34 9.56
CA VAL A 151 2.62 1.50 10.96
C VAL A 151 2.09 2.91 11.24
N LYS A 152 1.05 3.02 12.06
CA LYS A 152 0.54 4.31 12.56
C LYS A 152 1.48 4.86 13.65
N PRO A 153 1.68 6.19 13.74
CA PRO A 153 2.40 6.80 14.85
C PRO A 153 1.81 6.44 16.23
N PRO A 154 2.60 6.47 17.32
CA PRO A 154 4.00 6.89 17.38
C PRO A 154 5.00 5.80 16.94
N ILE A 155 6.12 6.22 16.35
CA ILE A 155 7.26 5.35 16.03
C ILE A 155 8.41 5.77 16.95
N HIS A 156 8.86 4.86 17.81
CA HIS A 156 9.95 5.14 18.76
C HIS A 156 11.32 4.86 18.11
N PRO A 157 12.39 5.55 18.55
CA PRO A 157 13.75 5.29 18.10
C PRO A 157 14.13 3.81 18.23
N PHE A 158 14.77 3.26 17.19
CA PHE A 158 15.27 1.89 17.12
C PHE A 158 14.21 0.78 17.23
N SER A 159 12.92 1.11 17.11
CA SER A 159 11.85 0.10 17.11
C SER A 159 12.05 -0.95 16.03
N GLY A 160 11.81 -2.23 16.39
CA GLY A 160 11.94 -3.37 15.47
C GLY A 160 13.38 -3.70 15.08
N THR A 161 14.36 -3.19 15.82
CA THR A 161 15.77 -3.60 15.67
C THR A 161 15.90 -5.09 15.95
N VAL A 162 16.69 -5.79 15.15
CA VAL A 162 16.91 -7.23 15.27
C VAL A 162 18.38 -7.49 15.60
N ILE A 163 18.63 -8.47 16.46
CA ILE A 163 19.98 -8.95 16.76
C ILE A 163 20.28 -10.17 15.88
N GLU A 164 21.45 -10.19 15.24
CA GLU A 164 21.85 -11.37 14.46
C GLU A 164 22.18 -12.57 15.37
N GLN A 165 21.89 -13.78 14.88
CA GLN A 165 22.14 -15.04 15.59
C GLN A 165 23.57 -15.19 16.16
N PRO A 166 24.65 -14.76 15.47
CA PRO A 166 26.00 -14.83 16.03
C PRO A 166 26.17 -14.01 17.31
N VAL A 167 25.48 -12.87 17.42
CA VAL A 167 25.51 -12.04 18.64
C VAL A 167 24.72 -12.76 19.74
N ILE A 168 23.54 -13.29 19.43
CA ILE A 168 22.71 -14.00 20.42
C ILE A 168 23.47 -15.19 21.05
N THR A 169 24.20 -15.94 20.23
CA THR A 169 24.84 -17.20 20.65
C THR A 169 26.18 -17.02 21.35
N LYS A 170 26.88 -15.90 21.14
CA LYS A 170 28.27 -15.73 21.59
C LYS A 170 28.53 -14.48 22.42
N ALA A 171 27.60 -13.54 22.47
CA ALA A 171 27.86 -12.28 23.15
C ALA A 171 27.66 -12.40 24.66
N THR A 172 28.64 -11.91 25.41
CA THR A 172 28.58 -11.67 26.84
C THR A 172 28.54 -10.16 27.11
N VAL A 173 28.25 -9.80 28.36
CA VAL A 173 28.44 -8.42 28.83
C VAL A 173 29.88 -7.97 28.55
N GLY A 174 30.04 -6.75 28.06
CA GLY A 174 31.32 -6.18 27.62
C GLY A 174 31.66 -6.38 26.15
N ASN A 175 30.96 -7.26 25.40
CA ASN A 175 31.19 -7.41 23.97
C ASN A 175 30.85 -6.14 23.20
N LYS A 176 31.71 -5.81 22.22
CA LYS A 176 31.47 -4.73 21.27
C LYS A 176 30.54 -5.22 20.16
N VAL A 177 29.50 -4.44 19.89
CA VAL A 177 28.53 -4.68 18.83
C VAL A 177 28.40 -3.45 17.94
N THR A 178 27.96 -3.65 16.71
CA THR A 178 27.66 -2.56 15.79
C THR A 178 26.17 -2.58 15.47
N LEU A 179 25.49 -1.46 15.72
CA LEU A 179 24.13 -1.23 15.25
C LEU A 179 24.20 -0.52 13.90
N LYS A 180 23.50 -1.06 12.90
CA LYS A 180 23.29 -0.42 11.60
C LYS A 180 21.81 -0.32 11.31
N SER A 181 21.32 0.88 11.00
CA SER A 181 20.01 1.07 10.39
C SER A 181 20.15 1.52 8.94
N TYR A 182 19.16 1.19 8.14
CA TYR A 182 19.17 1.46 6.70
C TYR A 182 18.12 2.50 6.35
N LYS A 183 18.42 3.29 5.32
CA LYS A 183 17.54 4.37 4.87
C LYS A 183 16.30 3.80 4.21
N TYR A 184 15.14 4.36 4.52
CA TYR A 184 13.89 4.15 3.83
C TYR A 184 13.74 5.16 2.69
N ALA A 185 13.13 4.74 1.60
CA ALA A 185 12.77 5.58 0.47
C ALA A 185 11.47 5.08 -0.16
N PHE A 186 10.81 5.94 -0.92
CA PHE A 186 9.79 5.48 -1.86
C PHE A 186 10.42 4.54 -2.89
N LYS A 187 9.73 3.45 -3.18
CA LYS A 187 10.12 2.50 -4.24
C LYS A 187 10.16 3.18 -5.60
N TYR A 188 9.30 4.17 -5.81
CA TYR A 188 9.14 4.85 -7.08
C TYR A 188 9.70 6.27 -7.04
N THR A 189 10.71 6.56 -7.86
CA THR A 189 11.39 7.86 -7.87
C THR A 189 10.52 9.03 -8.32
N ASN A 190 9.49 8.75 -9.11
CA ASN A 190 8.54 9.72 -9.64
C ASN A 190 7.17 9.64 -8.94
N HIS A 191 7.09 9.10 -7.72
CA HIS A 191 5.84 9.03 -6.96
C HIS A 191 5.19 10.42 -6.78
N ASP A 192 6.00 11.47 -6.56
CA ASP A 192 5.53 12.86 -6.45
C ASP A 192 4.74 13.36 -7.68
N LYS A 193 4.99 12.80 -8.87
CA LYS A 193 4.24 13.17 -10.09
C LYS A 193 2.87 12.51 -10.18
N LEU A 194 2.64 11.48 -9.37
CA LEU A 194 1.44 10.67 -9.35
C LEU A 194 0.57 11.00 -8.14
N ASP A 195 1.21 11.34 -7.02
CA ASP A 195 0.54 11.70 -5.77
C ASP A 195 1.37 12.75 -5.00
N SER A 196 1.32 14.00 -5.45
CA SER A 196 2.16 15.09 -4.94
C SER A 196 1.81 15.57 -3.53
N ASN A 197 0.63 15.19 -3.01
CA ASN A 197 0.06 15.75 -1.79
C ASN A 197 -0.08 14.72 -0.67
N ASP A 198 0.64 13.60 -0.73
CA ASP A 198 0.55 12.58 0.29
C ASP A 198 1.34 12.94 1.55
N SER A 199 0.77 13.84 2.36
CA SER A 199 1.35 14.28 3.63
C SER A 199 1.54 13.12 4.61
N TYR A 200 0.70 12.09 4.53
CA TYR A 200 0.77 10.93 5.41
C TYR A 200 2.01 10.10 5.12
N PHE A 201 2.20 9.67 3.87
CA PHE A 201 3.34 8.81 3.53
C PHE A 201 4.67 9.59 3.58
N ASN A 202 4.67 10.89 3.27
CA ASN A 202 5.85 11.74 3.45
C ASN A 202 6.27 11.85 4.93
N ASN A 203 5.31 12.08 5.83
CA ASN A 203 5.59 12.12 7.26
C ASN A 203 6.03 10.74 7.78
N GLN A 204 5.41 9.67 7.30
CA GLN A 204 5.79 8.30 7.66
C GLN A 204 7.23 7.98 7.23
N LEU A 205 7.61 8.31 5.99
CA LEU A 205 8.98 8.13 5.51
C LEU A 205 9.99 8.91 6.35
N LYS A 206 9.65 10.15 6.73
CA LYS A 206 10.45 10.98 7.61
C LYS A 206 10.63 10.32 8.98
N LEU A 207 9.54 9.91 9.63
CA LEU A 207 9.56 9.24 10.93
C LEU A 207 10.36 7.94 10.93
N LEU A 208 10.24 7.10 9.90
CA LEU A 208 11.02 5.86 9.78
C LEU A 208 12.53 6.13 9.72
N ASN A 209 12.92 7.18 8.98
CA ASN A 209 14.33 7.55 8.82
C ASN A 209 14.91 8.28 10.05
N GLU A 210 14.14 9.17 10.68
CA GLU A 210 14.57 9.91 11.88
C GLU A 210 14.68 9.00 13.11
N ASN A 211 13.83 7.97 13.21
CA ASN A 211 13.83 7.03 14.33
C ASN A 211 14.70 5.79 14.11
N TYR A 212 15.44 5.68 12.99
CA TYR A 212 16.38 4.58 12.75
C TYR A 212 15.77 3.18 12.95
N VAL A 213 14.51 2.99 12.58
CA VAL A 213 13.79 1.73 12.81
C VAL A 213 14.40 0.56 12.06
N ASN A 214 14.08 -0.66 12.51
CA ASN A 214 14.51 -1.90 11.86
C ASN A 214 16.03 -1.98 11.65
N GLY A 215 16.76 -1.52 12.67
CA GLY A 215 18.20 -1.70 12.75
C GLY A 215 18.58 -3.17 12.82
N VAL A 216 19.87 -3.43 12.59
CA VAL A 216 20.46 -4.75 12.76
C VAL A 216 21.68 -4.59 13.65
N VAL A 217 21.72 -5.36 14.74
CA VAL A 217 22.88 -5.46 15.64
C VAL A 217 23.72 -6.64 15.19
N THR A 218 24.98 -6.35 14.84
CA THR A 218 25.97 -7.35 14.41
C THR A 218 27.14 -7.36 15.37
N GLN A 219 27.86 -8.49 15.44
CA GLN A 219 29.13 -8.54 16.16
C GLN A 219 30.15 -7.66 15.41
N LYS A 220 31.01 -6.97 16.17
CA LYS A 220 32.13 -6.21 15.60
C LYS A 220 33.31 -7.13 15.31
#